data_AF-A0A3Q2R305-F1
#
_entry.id   AF-A0A3Q2R305-F1
#
_cell.length_a   1.000
_cell.length_b   1.000
_cell.length_c   1.000
_cell.angle_alpha   90.00
_cell.angle_beta   90.00
_cell.angle_gamma   90.00
#
_symmetry.space_group_name_H-M   'P 1'
#
loop_
_entity.id
_entity.type
_entity.pdbx_description
1 polymer ?
#
loop_
_entity_poly.entity_id
_entity_poly.type
_entity_poly.pdbx_seq_one_letter_code
_entity_poly.pdbx_strand_id
1 'polypeptide(L)'
;WATPTSQLQPPVKYAETPSLVTVYLGRQSQEGSNPNQVIRAVSQIISHPDYYFGFDNDIALLKLSVPVNFTSYISPVCLAASNSTFYSGVKSWVTGWGETGYYDPLPSPKNLLEVEAQIVGSGQCRCDYSEILADVISDNMICAGFREGGKGPCFGDSGGPLVSKQGDRWIQAGIVSFGIGCAKPFFPAVYARVSQYNNWINSHITGNQPGFIHFSSNKTESDLNVNCTAPTFDPITTSLISL
;
A
#
# COMPACT_ATOMS: atom_id res chain seq x y z
N TRP A 1 -27.76 -37.07 18.76
CA TRP A 1 -27.70 -36.24 19.97
C TRP A 1 -26.31 -35.63 20.05
N ALA A 2 -26.26 -34.33 19.78
CA ALA A 2 -25.20 -33.32 19.94
C ALA A 2 -23.70 -33.71 19.82
N THR A 3 -23.04 -32.94 18.95
CA THR A 3 -21.59 -32.63 18.91
C THR A 3 -21.06 -32.09 20.23
N PRO A 4 -19.72 -32.06 20.38
CA PRO A 4 -19.07 -30.78 20.64
C PRO A 4 -18.12 -30.43 19.50
N THR A 5 -18.44 -29.32 18.84
CA THR A 5 -17.58 -28.53 17.97
C THR A 5 -16.30 -28.15 18.69
N SER A 6 -15.15 -28.55 18.13
CA SER A 6 -13.87 -27.90 18.42
C SER A 6 -13.94 -26.47 17.89
N GLN A 7 -14.22 -25.54 18.79
CA GLN A 7 -14.00 -24.11 18.55
C GLN A 7 -12.49 -23.93 18.34
N LEU A 8 -12.07 -23.92 17.06
CA LEU A 8 -10.81 -23.31 16.68
C LEU A 8 -10.93 -21.85 17.08
N GLN A 9 -10.22 -21.46 18.14
CA GLN A 9 -10.04 -20.05 18.49
C GLN A 9 -9.52 -19.33 17.24
N PRO A 10 -10.20 -18.27 16.75
CA PRO A 10 -9.66 -17.48 15.66
C PRO A 10 -8.30 -16.90 16.10
N PRO A 11 -7.35 -16.75 15.15
CA PRO A 11 -6.04 -16.18 15.45
C PRO A 11 -6.21 -14.84 16.16
N VAL A 12 -5.42 -14.61 17.20
CA VAL A 12 -5.47 -13.41 18.04
C VAL A 12 -5.31 -12.17 17.16
N LYS A 13 -6.42 -11.48 16.91
CA LYS A 13 -6.48 -10.24 16.12
C LYS A 13 -5.99 -9.06 16.98
N TYR A 14 -4.68 -8.88 17.05
CA TYR A 14 -4.08 -7.73 17.75
C TYR A 14 -4.51 -6.37 17.15
N ALA A 15 -5.04 -6.35 15.92
CA ALA A 15 -5.56 -5.16 15.24
C ALA A 15 -7.03 -4.82 15.54
N GLU A 16 -7.66 -5.40 16.57
CA GLU A 16 -9.08 -5.11 16.91
C GLU A 16 -9.27 -4.26 18.16
N THR A 17 -8.21 -3.69 18.74
CA THR A 17 -8.32 -2.85 19.95
C THR A 17 -8.07 -1.36 19.62
N PRO A 18 -9.10 -0.55 19.33
CA PRO A 18 -8.96 0.86 18.97
C PRO A 18 -8.15 1.68 19.98
N SER A 19 -8.23 1.35 21.27
CA SER A 19 -7.53 2.08 22.33
C SER A 19 -6.00 1.93 22.30
N LEU A 20 -5.47 0.98 21.53
CA LEU A 20 -4.03 0.80 21.33
C LEU A 20 -3.51 1.59 20.10
N VAL A 21 -4.39 2.18 19.30
CA VAL A 21 -4.02 2.86 18.06
C VAL A 21 -4.20 4.37 18.20
N THR A 22 -3.14 5.09 17.85
CA THR A 22 -3.12 6.56 17.79
C THR A 22 -2.75 7.00 16.38
N VAL A 23 -3.52 7.94 15.82
CA VAL A 23 -3.26 8.52 14.49
C VAL A 23 -2.67 9.91 14.65
N TYR A 24 -1.57 10.16 13.94
CA TYR A 24 -0.91 11.46 13.85
C TYR A 24 -1.12 12.01 12.44
N LEU A 25 -1.78 13.16 12.32
CA LEU A 25 -2.01 13.85 11.05
C LEU A 25 -1.15 15.12 10.98
N GLY A 26 -0.68 15.52 9.80
CA GLY A 26 0.15 16.71 9.63
C GLY A 26 1.55 16.61 10.25
N ARG A 27 2.01 15.39 10.54
CA ARG A 27 3.38 15.09 11.00
C ARG A 27 4.33 15.11 9.80
N GLN A 28 5.51 15.71 9.99
CA GLN A 28 6.61 15.71 9.01
C GLN A 28 7.78 14.82 9.46
N SER A 29 8.09 14.81 10.75
CA SER A 29 9.28 14.15 11.31
C SER A 29 8.90 13.23 12.46
N GLN A 30 9.53 12.05 12.58
CA GLN A 30 9.32 11.17 13.75
C GLN A 30 10.06 11.68 15.00
N GLU A 31 11.03 12.56 14.84
CA GLU A 31 11.80 13.16 15.94
C GLU A 31 11.62 14.69 15.96
N GLY A 32 11.70 15.27 17.15
CA GLY A 32 11.58 16.72 17.34
C GLY A 32 10.14 17.23 17.30
N SER A 33 10.01 18.55 17.08
CA SER A 33 8.72 19.26 17.13
C SER A 33 7.99 19.21 15.78
N ASN A 34 6.69 18.93 15.81
CA ASN A 34 5.80 18.98 14.65
C ASN A 34 4.65 19.97 14.92
N PRO A 35 4.80 21.28 14.59
CA PRO A 35 3.84 22.31 14.98
C PRO A 35 2.46 22.16 14.31
N ASN A 36 2.40 21.50 13.14
CA ASN A 36 1.16 21.29 12.39
C ASN A 36 0.48 19.96 12.71
N GLN A 37 1.03 19.18 13.64
CA GLN A 37 0.53 17.85 13.96
C GLN A 37 -0.75 17.92 14.78
N VAL A 38 -1.69 17.03 14.43
CA VAL A 38 -2.88 16.76 15.20
C VAL A 38 -2.92 15.28 15.59
N ILE A 39 -3.15 15.01 16.87
CA ILE A 39 -3.25 13.65 17.42
C ILE A 39 -4.73 13.26 17.54
N ARG A 40 -5.07 12.05 17.14
CA ARG A 40 -6.42 11.48 17.26
C ARG A 40 -6.37 10.04 17.76
N ALA A 41 -7.23 9.74 18.72
CA ALA A 41 -7.51 8.36 19.11
C ALA A 41 -8.41 7.70 18.04
N VAL A 42 -8.34 6.38 17.95
CA VAL A 42 -9.23 5.58 17.10
C VAL A 42 -10.41 5.08 17.93
N SER A 43 -11.62 5.22 17.39
CA SER A 43 -12.86 4.72 18.00
C SER A 43 -13.29 3.35 17.47
N GLN A 44 -12.90 3.03 16.24
CA GLN A 44 -13.24 1.78 15.58
C GLN A 44 -12.18 1.43 14.54
N ILE A 45 -11.81 0.15 14.49
CA ILE A 45 -10.98 -0.44 13.44
C ILE A 45 -11.88 -1.41 12.68
N ILE A 46 -11.88 -1.32 11.36
CA ILE A 46 -12.70 -2.16 10.48
C ILE A 46 -11.77 -2.79 9.44
N SER A 47 -11.29 -4.00 9.74
CA SER A 47 -10.53 -4.80 8.77
C SER A 47 -11.46 -5.40 7.72
N HIS A 48 -10.96 -5.59 6.50
CA HIS A 48 -11.72 -6.32 5.49
C HIS A 48 -12.07 -7.72 6.00
N PRO A 49 -13.33 -8.19 5.89
CA PRO A 49 -13.75 -9.47 6.46
C PRO A 49 -13.03 -10.67 5.84
N ASP A 50 -12.65 -10.56 4.57
CA ASP A 50 -11.97 -11.62 3.81
C ASP A 50 -10.43 -11.56 3.92
N TYR A 51 -9.90 -10.76 4.84
CA TYR A 51 -8.47 -10.79 5.17
C TYR A 51 -8.17 -11.99 6.08
N TYR A 52 -7.63 -13.07 5.51
CA TYR A 52 -7.32 -14.32 6.24
C TYR A 52 -6.01 -14.96 5.75
N PHE A 53 -5.03 -15.12 6.65
CA PHE A 53 -3.76 -15.88 6.50
C PHE A 53 -2.95 -15.72 5.19
N GLY A 54 -3.23 -14.69 4.39
CA GLY A 54 -2.53 -14.35 3.16
C GLY A 54 -2.35 -12.84 3.03
N PHE A 55 -1.88 -12.40 1.85
CA PHE A 55 -1.66 -10.98 1.55
C PHE A 55 -2.84 -10.31 0.82
N ASP A 56 -3.90 -11.07 0.54
CA ASP A 56 -5.07 -10.57 -0.17
C ASP A 56 -6.05 -9.85 0.78
N ASN A 57 -6.78 -8.86 0.26
CA ASN A 57 -7.68 -8.01 1.05
C ASN A 57 -6.99 -7.25 2.19
N ASP A 58 -5.71 -6.90 2.02
CA ASP A 58 -4.92 -6.15 3.00
C ASP A 58 -5.32 -4.66 3.07
N ILE A 59 -6.50 -4.42 3.66
CA ILE A 59 -7.10 -3.10 3.83
C ILE A 59 -7.90 -3.03 5.13
N ALA A 60 -7.81 -1.88 5.80
CA ALA A 60 -8.62 -1.55 6.96
C ALA A 60 -9.04 -0.08 6.96
N LEU A 61 -10.17 0.22 7.61
CA LEU A 61 -10.61 1.58 7.90
C LEU A 61 -10.39 1.89 9.39
N LEU A 62 -9.89 3.10 9.66
CA LEU A 62 -9.77 3.64 11.01
C LEU A 62 -10.75 4.79 11.20
N LYS A 63 -11.71 4.64 12.10
CA LYS A 63 -12.63 5.72 12.46
C LYS A 63 -12.04 6.53 13.61
N LEU A 64 -11.62 7.76 13.32
CA LEU A 64 -11.15 8.69 14.35
C LEU A 64 -12.27 8.97 15.37
N SER A 65 -11.91 9.10 16.65
CA SER A 65 -12.88 9.38 17.71
C SER A 65 -13.52 10.77 17.59
N VAL A 66 -12.79 11.72 17.00
CA VAL A 66 -13.24 13.09 16.74
C VAL A 66 -12.75 13.51 15.36
N PRO A 67 -13.55 14.26 14.56
CA PRO A 67 -13.10 14.83 13.30
C PRO A 67 -11.82 15.67 13.42
N VAL A 68 -11.19 15.91 12.27
CA VAL A 68 -10.04 16.81 12.13
C VAL A 68 -10.41 17.95 11.20
N ASN A 69 -9.88 19.14 11.47
CA ASN A 69 -10.04 20.28 10.58
C ASN A 69 -8.99 20.18 9.46
N PHE A 70 -9.41 20.44 8.24
CA PHE A 70 -8.48 20.54 7.12
C PHE A 70 -7.65 21.81 7.23
N THR A 71 -6.38 21.68 6.89
CA THR A 71 -5.38 22.76 6.89
C THR A 71 -4.48 22.60 5.66
N SER A 72 -3.50 23.47 5.49
CA SER A 72 -2.45 23.29 4.49
C SER A 72 -1.59 22.03 4.70
N TYR A 73 -1.66 21.40 5.89
CA TYR A 73 -0.87 20.23 6.27
C TYR A 73 -1.72 18.98 6.51
N ILE A 74 -3.05 19.12 6.55
CA ILE A 74 -4.01 18.03 6.76
C ILE A 74 -5.08 18.17 5.69
N SER A 75 -5.01 17.32 4.66
CA SER A 75 -5.97 17.28 3.57
C SER A 75 -6.19 15.83 3.16
N PRO A 76 -7.42 15.44 2.80
CA PRO A 76 -7.68 14.09 2.30
C PRO A 76 -7.09 13.90 0.90
N VAL A 77 -6.75 12.66 0.58
CA VAL A 77 -6.43 12.20 -0.78
C VAL A 77 -7.72 11.71 -1.47
N CYS A 78 -7.77 11.78 -2.80
CA CYS A 78 -8.86 11.16 -3.55
C CYS A 78 -8.62 9.64 -3.63
N LEU A 79 -9.70 8.85 -3.65
CA LEU A 79 -9.61 7.39 -3.83
C LEU A 79 -9.83 7.02 -5.29
N ALA A 80 -9.15 6.00 -5.79
CA ALA A 80 -9.42 5.47 -7.13
C ALA A 80 -10.82 4.86 -7.22
N ALA A 81 -11.63 5.30 -8.18
CA ALA A 81 -12.94 4.68 -8.48
C ALA A 81 -12.77 3.30 -9.12
N SER A 82 -13.81 2.44 -9.06
CA SER A 82 -13.73 1.04 -9.51
C SER A 82 -13.35 0.82 -10.97
N ASN A 83 -13.68 1.76 -11.85
CA ASN A 83 -13.32 1.71 -13.27
C ASN A 83 -11.96 2.37 -13.59
N SER A 84 -11.19 2.76 -12.58
CA SER A 84 -9.89 3.40 -12.79
C SER A 84 -8.89 2.44 -13.43
N THR A 85 -8.13 2.94 -14.40
CA THR A 85 -7.13 2.16 -15.15
C THR A 85 -5.72 2.65 -14.80
N PHE A 86 -4.92 1.78 -14.19
CA PHE A 86 -3.52 2.02 -13.90
C PHE A 86 -2.67 1.02 -14.69
N TYR A 87 -2.25 1.40 -15.89
CA TYR A 87 -1.44 0.54 -16.76
C TYR A 87 0.06 0.69 -16.48
N SER A 88 0.84 -0.27 -16.97
CA SER A 88 2.30 -0.26 -16.90
C SER A 88 2.92 1.10 -17.23
N GLY A 89 3.86 1.54 -16.39
CA GLY A 89 4.59 2.80 -16.56
C GLY A 89 3.85 4.06 -16.13
N VAL A 90 2.65 3.95 -15.55
CA VAL A 90 2.03 5.09 -14.84
C VAL A 90 2.91 5.46 -13.64
N LYS A 91 3.34 6.72 -13.60
CA LYS A 91 4.12 7.25 -12.48
C LYS A 91 3.27 7.40 -11.24
N SER A 92 3.77 6.89 -10.13
CA SER A 92 3.16 6.91 -8.82
C SER A 92 4.20 7.24 -7.77
N TRP A 93 3.75 7.63 -6.58
CA TRP A 93 4.60 8.00 -5.47
C TRP A 93 4.19 7.23 -4.23
N VAL A 94 5.19 6.79 -3.48
CA VAL A 94 5.04 6.23 -2.15
C VAL A 94 5.69 7.19 -1.17
N THR A 95 5.04 7.42 -0.05
CA THR A 95 5.57 8.27 1.03
C THR A 95 5.53 7.53 2.34
N GLY A 96 6.54 7.77 3.19
CA GLY A 96 6.63 7.08 4.46
C GLY A 96 7.87 7.42 5.28
N TRP A 97 7.97 6.76 6.42
CA TRP A 97 9.06 6.89 7.40
C TRP A 97 9.76 5.54 7.64
N GLY A 98 9.62 4.60 6.72
CA GLY A 98 10.29 3.31 6.78
C GLY A 98 11.81 3.42 6.62
N GLU A 99 12.47 2.28 6.76
CA GLU A 99 13.89 2.11 6.50
C GLU A 99 14.26 2.55 5.07
N THR A 100 15.46 3.08 4.88
CA THR A 100 15.96 3.49 3.56
C THR A 100 16.57 2.33 2.76
N GLY A 101 16.73 1.17 3.40
CA GLY A 101 17.24 -0.06 2.82
C GLY A 101 17.14 -1.21 3.81
N TYR A 102 17.53 -2.41 3.39
CA TYR A 102 17.47 -3.60 4.24
C TYR A 102 18.45 -3.46 5.42
N TYR A 103 17.94 -3.34 6.65
CA TYR A 103 18.72 -3.02 7.85
C TYR A 103 19.37 -1.62 7.84
N ASP A 104 18.79 -0.68 7.09
CA ASP A 104 19.26 0.70 7.02
C ASP A 104 18.18 1.66 7.57
N PRO A 105 18.24 2.01 8.86
CA PRO A 105 17.22 2.81 9.50
C PRO A 105 17.20 4.25 8.96
N LEU A 106 16.00 4.83 8.88
CA LEU A 106 15.82 6.21 8.46
C LEU A 106 16.67 7.16 9.33
N PRO A 107 17.53 8.01 8.73
CA PRO A 107 18.42 8.88 9.49
C PRO A 107 17.65 9.94 10.28
N SER A 108 18.16 10.29 11.46
CA SER A 108 17.64 11.40 12.28
C SER A 108 17.61 12.70 11.46
N PRO A 109 16.53 13.51 11.52
CA PRO A 109 15.42 13.44 12.49
C PRO A 109 14.26 12.52 12.07
N LYS A 110 14.46 11.62 11.10
CA LYS A 110 13.43 10.73 10.55
C LYS A 110 12.32 11.54 9.87
N ASN A 111 12.73 12.36 8.92
CA ASN A 111 11.82 13.13 8.06
C ASN A 111 11.05 12.21 7.11
N LEU A 112 9.81 12.60 6.79
CA LEU A 112 9.01 11.93 5.78
C LEU A 112 9.74 11.95 4.44
N LEU A 113 9.85 10.79 3.80
CA LEU A 113 10.43 10.64 2.48
C LEU A 113 9.35 10.35 1.44
N GLU A 114 9.70 10.59 0.19
CA GLU A 114 8.92 10.17 -0.97
C GLU A 114 9.83 9.49 -2.00
N VAL A 115 9.26 8.53 -2.74
CA VAL A 115 9.95 7.90 -3.86
C VAL A 115 8.98 7.70 -5.02
N GLU A 116 9.43 8.04 -6.24
CA GLU A 116 8.70 7.67 -7.46
C GLU A 116 8.80 6.16 -7.66
N ALA A 117 7.67 5.53 -7.99
CA ALA A 117 7.56 4.16 -8.48
C ALA A 117 6.71 4.15 -9.75
N GLN A 118 6.88 3.15 -10.61
CA GLN A 118 6.04 2.97 -11.78
C GLN A 118 5.13 1.78 -11.59
N ILE A 119 3.87 1.91 -12.02
CA ILE A 119 2.96 0.77 -12.04
C ILE A 119 3.57 -0.33 -12.89
N VAL A 120 3.60 -1.54 -12.34
CA VAL A 120 3.94 -2.77 -13.04
C VAL A 120 2.64 -3.51 -13.30
N GLY A 121 2.39 -3.81 -14.57
CA GLY A 121 1.22 -4.53 -15.03
C GLY A 121 0.96 -5.83 -14.29
N SER A 122 -0.31 -6.17 -14.07
CA SER A 122 -0.70 -7.37 -13.32
C SER A 122 -0.11 -8.65 -13.93
N GLY A 123 -0.04 -8.76 -15.26
CA GLY A 123 0.59 -9.89 -15.95
C GLY A 123 2.08 -10.02 -15.65
N GLN A 124 2.82 -8.92 -15.79
CA GLN A 124 4.26 -8.90 -15.48
C GLN A 124 4.51 -9.16 -13.99
N CYS A 125 3.72 -8.56 -13.09
CA CYS A 125 3.87 -8.78 -11.66
C CYS A 125 3.62 -10.24 -11.28
N ARG A 126 2.62 -10.90 -11.86
CA ARG A 126 2.41 -12.35 -11.69
C ARG A 126 3.61 -13.15 -12.18
N CYS A 127 4.13 -12.85 -13.37
CA CYS A 127 5.34 -13.51 -13.90
C CYS A 127 6.55 -13.33 -12.99
N ASP A 128 6.74 -12.13 -12.45
CA ASP A 128 7.88 -11.80 -11.59
C ASP A 128 7.82 -12.59 -10.25
N TYR A 129 6.62 -12.85 -9.72
CA TYR A 129 6.42 -13.60 -8.47
C TYR A 129 6.18 -15.11 -8.64
N SER A 130 5.88 -15.60 -9.84
CA SER A 130 5.43 -16.98 -10.07
C SER A 130 6.45 -18.05 -9.66
N GLU A 131 7.75 -17.74 -9.73
CA GLU A 131 8.83 -18.66 -9.40
C GLU A 131 9.03 -18.84 -7.88
N ILE A 132 8.59 -17.88 -7.07
CA ILE A 132 8.79 -17.90 -5.61
C ILE A 132 7.51 -18.26 -4.85
N LEU A 133 6.36 -17.78 -5.34
CA LEU A 133 5.06 -17.94 -4.70
C LEU A 133 3.99 -18.03 -5.80
N ALA A 134 3.64 -19.25 -6.18
CA ALA A 134 2.58 -19.48 -7.17
C ALA A 134 1.26 -18.84 -6.70
N ASP A 135 0.58 -18.16 -7.63
CA ASP A 135 -0.73 -17.53 -7.43
C ASP A 135 -0.83 -16.50 -6.29
N VAL A 136 0.29 -15.87 -5.90
CA VAL A 136 0.29 -14.87 -4.82
C VAL A 136 -0.32 -13.52 -5.22
N ILE A 137 -0.32 -13.17 -6.52
CA ILE A 137 -0.78 -11.87 -7.03
C ILE A 137 -2.21 -11.97 -7.58
N SER A 138 -3.18 -11.50 -6.80
CA SER A 138 -4.61 -11.45 -7.13
C SER A 138 -5.00 -10.16 -7.90
N ASP A 139 -6.26 -10.09 -8.37
CA ASP A 139 -6.82 -8.85 -8.99
C ASP A 139 -7.09 -7.73 -7.97
N ASN A 140 -7.11 -8.08 -6.69
CA ASN A 140 -7.22 -7.19 -5.54
C ASN A 140 -5.89 -6.49 -5.19
N MET A 141 -4.83 -6.78 -5.95
CA MET A 141 -3.50 -6.22 -5.78
C MET A 141 -3.09 -5.38 -6.99
N ILE A 142 -2.23 -4.38 -6.75
CA ILE A 142 -1.55 -3.58 -7.77
C ILE A 142 -0.05 -3.56 -7.43
N CYS A 143 0.80 -3.62 -8.44
CA CYS A 143 2.26 -3.64 -8.23
C CYS A 143 2.89 -2.34 -8.72
N ALA A 144 3.93 -1.88 -8.02
CA ALA A 144 4.69 -0.72 -8.45
C ALA A 144 6.15 -0.80 -8.00
N GLY A 145 7.04 -0.34 -8.88
CA GLY A 145 8.48 -0.32 -8.66
C GLY A 145 9.24 -0.27 -9.98
N PHE A 146 10.50 -0.66 -9.94
CA PHE A 146 11.37 -0.81 -11.10
C PHE A 146 11.89 -2.24 -11.11
N ARG A 147 11.98 -2.88 -12.29
CA ARG A 147 12.51 -4.25 -12.37
C ARG A 147 13.99 -4.30 -12.02
N GLU A 148 14.69 -3.18 -12.16
CA GLU A 148 16.06 -2.98 -11.71
C GLU A 148 16.17 -2.93 -10.17
N GLY A 149 15.05 -2.77 -9.45
CA GLY A 149 15.02 -2.64 -8.00
C GLY A 149 15.48 -1.26 -7.50
N GLY A 150 15.92 -1.20 -6.25
CA GLY A 150 16.59 -0.05 -5.62
C GLY A 150 15.68 1.09 -5.16
N LYS A 151 14.41 1.14 -5.60
CA LYS A 151 13.45 2.17 -5.18
C LYS A 151 12.08 1.58 -4.89
N GLY A 152 11.56 1.82 -3.68
CA GLY A 152 10.25 1.36 -3.25
C GLY A 152 10.07 1.49 -1.73
N PRO A 153 8.89 1.07 -1.22
CA PRO A 153 8.67 0.98 0.22
C PRO A 153 9.58 -0.05 0.88
N CYS A 154 9.81 0.12 2.17
CA CYS A 154 10.61 -0.77 2.99
C CYS A 154 9.94 -0.99 4.36
N PHE A 155 10.64 -1.63 5.29
CA PHE A 155 10.12 -1.88 6.64
C PHE A 155 9.68 -0.58 7.31
N GLY A 156 8.44 -0.55 7.79
CA GLY A 156 7.84 0.63 8.43
C GLY A 156 6.92 1.46 7.52
N ASP A 157 6.91 1.22 6.20
CA ASP A 157 6.00 1.92 5.26
C ASP A 157 4.63 1.21 5.08
N SER A 158 4.43 0.05 5.71
CA SER A 158 3.21 -0.76 5.59
C SER A 158 1.95 0.06 5.93
N GLY A 159 0.92 -0.05 5.10
CA GLY A 159 -0.30 0.76 5.21
C GLY A 159 -0.18 2.17 4.62
N GLY A 160 1.01 2.60 4.20
CA GLY A 160 1.25 3.86 3.51
C GLY A 160 0.61 3.91 2.11
N PRO A 161 0.41 5.11 1.53
CA PRO A 161 -0.31 5.25 0.28
C PRO A 161 0.61 5.10 -0.94
N LEU A 162 0.11 4.45 -1.98
CA LEU A 162 0.60 4.61 -3.37
C LEU A 162 -0.34 5.57 -4.10
N VAL A 163 0.17 6.73 -4.50
CA VAL A 163 -0.62 7.79 -5.14
C VAL A 163 -0.14 8.11 -6.54
N SER A 164 -1.08 8.33 -7.46
CA SER A 164 -0.80 8.81 -8.81
C SER A 164 -1.46 10.17 -9.01
N LYS A 165 -0.79 11.07 -9.75
CA LYS A 165 -1.32 12.40 -10.04
C LYS A 165 -2.04 12.43 -11.38
N GLN A 166 -3.25 12.98 -11.43
CA GLN A 166 -3.99 13.27 -12.66
C GLN A 166 -4.58 14.69 -12.60
N GLY A 167 -4.11 15.55 -13.51
CA GLY A 167 -4.37 16.99 -13.41
C GLY A 167 -3.90 17.55 -12.07
N ASP A 168 -4.80 18.20 -11.34
CA ASP A 168 -4.54 18.81 -10.03
C ASP A 168 -4.99 17.93 -8.86
N ARG A 169 -5.12 16.62 -9.06
CA ARG A 169 -5.56 15.66 -8.03
C ARG A 169 -4.56 14.55 -7.84
N TRP A 170 -4.33 14.22 -6.57
CA TRP A 170 -3.64 13.01 -6.15
C TRP A 170 -4.69 11.94 -5.83
N ILE A 171 -4.54 10.78 -6.46
CA ILE A 171 -5.49 9.67 -6.38
C ILE A 171 -4.74 8.47 -5.83
N GLN A 172 -5.22 7.92 -4.71
CA GLN A 172 -4.65 6.74 -4.09
C GLN A 172 -5.04 5.50 -4.90
N ALA A 173 -4.04 4.91 -5.53
CA ALA A 173 -4.15 3.70 -6.34
C ALA A 173 -3.97 2.44 -5.47
N GLY A 174 -3.13 2.52 -4.45
CA GLY A 174 -2.78 1.38 -3.61
C GLY A 174 -2.46 1.70 -2.15
N ILE A 175 -2.34 0.65 -1.35
CA ILE A 175 -1.90 0.65 0.05
C ILE A 175 -0.71 -0.29 0.17
N VAL A 176 0.44 0.17 0.68
CA VAL A 176 1.66 -0.65 0.84
C VAL A 176 1.34 -1.90 1.66
N SER A 177 1.58 -3.09 1.08
CA SER A 177 1.27 -4.37 1.72
C SER A 177 2.53 -5.21 1.93
N PHE A 178 3.14 -5.72 0.85
CA PHE A 178 4.32 -6.57 0.96
C PHE A 178 5.28 -6.40 -0.22
N GLY A 179 6.47 -6.98 -0.07
CA GLY A 179 7.49 -7.04 -1.10
C GLY A 179 8.62 -7.97 -0.66
N ILE A 180 9.54 -8.25 -1.58
CA ILE A 180 10.74 -9.02 -1.27
C ILE A 180 11.88 -8.04 -0.96
N GLY A 181 12.39 -8.08 0.28
CA GLY A 181 13.38 -7.13 0.75
C GLY A 181 12.87 -5.68 0.65
N CYS A 182 13.77 -4.74 0.42
CA CYS A 182 13.44 -3.34 0.16
C CYS A 182 13.77 -3.01 -1.30
N ALA A 183 12.76 -3.14 -2.16
CA ALA A 183 12.86 -2.99 -3.61
C ALA A 183 13.89 -3.93 -4.28
N LYS A 184 13.79 -5.24 -4.00
CA LYS A 184 14.66 -6.24 -4.66
C LYS A 184 14.42 -6.24 -6.18
N PRO A 185 15.48 -6.34 -7.01
CA PRO A 185 15.34 -6.47 -8.45
C PRO A 185 14.37 -7.59 -8.84
N PHE A 186 13.60 -7.34 -9.89
CA PHE A 186 12.52 -8.17 -10.43
C PHE A 186 11.28 -8.31 -9.54
N PHE A 187 11.30 -7.95 -8.26
CA PHE A 187 10.14 -8.07 -7.39
C PHE A 187 9.58 -6.69 -7.04
N PRO A 188 8.68 -6.12 -7.87
CA PRO A 188 8.04 -4.86 -7.52
C PRO A 188 7.28 -5.00 -6.20
N ALA A 189 7.16 -3.91 -5.45
CA ALA A 189 6.34 -3.90 -4.25
C ALA A 189 4.87 -4.12 -4.63
N VAL A 190 4.13 -4.78 -3.74
CA VAL A 190 2.73 -5.15 -3.92
C VAL A 190 1.88 -4.35 -2.94
N TYR A 191 0.77 -3.85 -3.47
CA TYR A 191 -0.14 -2.96 -2.77
C TYR A 191 -1.56 -3.50 -2.88
N ALA A 192 -2.38 -3.32 -1.84
CA ALA A 192 -3.82 -3.56 -1.99
C ALA A 192 -4.42 -2.51 -2.94
N ARG A 193 -5.15 -2.96 -3.98
CA ARG A 193 -5.68 -2.12 -5.06
C ARG A 193 -6.95 -1.40 -4.62
N VAL A 194 -6.86 -0.10 -4.32
CA VAL A 194 -7.95 0.70 -3.74
C VAL A 194 -9.24 0.64 -4.57
N SER A 195 -9.14 0.62 -5.91
CA SER A 195 -10.31 0.60 -6.79
C SER A 195 -11.23 -0.63 -6.60
N GLN A 196 -10.69 -1.75 -6.09
CA GLN A 196 -11.48 -2.96 -5.84
C GLN A 196 -12.35 -2.86 -4.58
N TYR A 197 -12.04 -1.94 -3.67
CA TYR A 197 -12.70 -1.85 -2.37
C TYR A 197 -13.73 -0.72 -2.30
N ASN A 198 -14.11 -0.11 -3.43
CA ASN A 198 -15.05 1.02 -3.47
C ASN A 198 -16.38 0.73 -2.74
N ASN A 199 -17.02 -0.40 -3.08
CA ASN A 199 -18.28 -0.82 -2.47
C ASN A 199 -18.14 -1.08 -0.97
N TRP A 200 -17.06 -1.75 -0.57
CA TRP A 200 -16.77 -2.06 0.83
C TRP A 200 -16.47 -0.80 1.65
N ILE A 201 -15.71 0.16 1.10
CA ILE A 201 -15.46 1.44 1.75
C ILE A 201 -16.77 2.22 1.92
N ASN A 202 -17.59 2.29 0.86
CA ASN A 202 -18.86 3.00 0.90
C ASN A 202 -19.88 2.39 1.84
N SER A 203 -19.87 1.06 2.04
CA SER A 203 -20.80 0.42 2.99
C SER A 203 -20.50 0.76 4.45
N HIS A 204 -19.28 1.21 4.77
CA HIS A 204 -18.88 1.60 6.12
C HIS A 204 -18.86 3.11 6.37
N ILE A 205 -18.87 3.93 5.32
CA ILE A 205 -18.84 5.38 5.42
C ILE A 205 -20.23 5.91 5.04
N THR A 206 -21.05 6.19 6.05
CA THR A 206 -22.45 6.61 5.90
C THR A 206 -22.64 8.14 5.90
N GLY A 207 -21.56 8.91 6.02
CA GLY A 207 -21.56 10.38 5.98
C GLY A 207 -20.22 10.92 5.52
N ASN A 208 -20.23 12.08 4.83
CA ASN A 208 -19.04 12.66 4.17
C ASN A 208 -18.33 11.64 3.27
N GLN A 209 -19.03 11.16 2.24
CA GLN A 209 -18.56 10.11 1.35
C GLN A 209 -17.15 10.41 0.80
N PRO A 210 -16.25 9.41 0.69
CA PRO A 210 -14.93 9.63 0.12
C PRO A 210 -15.02 10.13 -1.31
N GLY A 211 -14.07 10.98 -1.70
CA GLY A 211 -13.94 11.43 -3.07
C GLY A 211 -13.35 10.33 -3.95
N PHE A 212 -14.20 9.47 -4.51
CA PHE A 212 -13.79 8.53 -5.57
C PHE A 212 -13.69 9.26 -6.90
N ILE A 213 -12.52 9.19 -7.54
CA ILE A 213 -12.27 9.80 -8.84
C ILE A 213 -11.77 8.72 -9.79
N HIS A 214 -12.30 8.74 -11.01
CA HIS A 214 -11.82 7.88 -12.09
C HIS A 214 -10.44 8.34 -12.54
N PHE A 215 -9.43 7.49 -12.38
CA PHE A 215 -8.13 7.69 -13.00
C PHE A 215 -8.12 6.98 -14.35
N SER A 216 -7.89 7.73 -15.43
CA SER A 216 -7.68 7.16 -16.78
C SER A 216 -6.20 7.11 -17.13
N SER A 217 -5.65 5.93 -17.40
CA SER A 217 -4.29 5.83 -17.94
C SER A 217 -4.26 6.25 -19.40
N ASN A 218 -3.31 7.13 -19.76
CA ASN A 218 -2.99 7.47 -21.15
C ASN A 218 -2.00 6.47 -21.79
N LYS A 219 -1.58 5.46 -21.03
CA LYS A 219 -0.73 4.38 -21.53
C LYS A 219 -1.61 3.33 -22.19
N THR A 220 -1.00 2.43 -22.96
CA THR A 220 -1.68 1.25 -23.50
C THR A 220 -1.63 0.11 -22.51
N GLU A 221 -2.68 -0.69 -22.46
CA GLU A 221 -2.67 -1.97 -21.75
C GLU A 221 -1.76 -2.95 -22.50
N SER A 222 -0.47 -2.97 -22.13
CA SER A 222 0.53 -3.87 -22.71
C SER A 222 0.49 -5.27 -22.09
N ASP A 223 -0.30 -5.47 -21.03
CA ASP A 223 -0.08 -6.54 -20.05
C ASP A 223 -0.92 -7.80 -20.30
N LEU A 224 -1.75 -7.81 -21.35
CA LEU A 224 -2.62 -8.96 -21.67
C LEU A 224 -1.85 -10.16 -22.24
N ASN A 225 -0.64 -9.94 -22.79
CA ASN A 225 0.17 -10.97 -23.47
C ASN A 225 1.65 -10.95 -23.01
N VAL A 226 1.92 -10.74 -21.73
CA VAL A 226 3.29 -10.78 -21.20
C VAL A 226 3.82 -12.22 -21.28
N ASN A 227 4.91 -12.44 -22.01
CA ASN A 227 5.62 -13.71 -21.96
C ASN A 227 6.56 -13.71 -20.75
N CYS A 228 6.28 -14.56 -19.76
CA CYS A 228 7.08 -14.62 -18.53
C CYS A 228 8.53 -14.98 -18.88
N THR A 229 9.42 -14.00 -18.78
CA THR A 229 10.86 -14.22 -18.81
C THR A 229 11.31 -14.31 -17.37
N ALA A 230 11.72 -15.51 -16.95
CA ALA A 230 12.23 -15.74 -15.61
C ALA A 230 13.37 -14.75 -15.31
N PRO A 231 13.43 -14.19 -14.09
CA PRO A 231 14.59 -13.42 -13.67
C PRO A 231 15.84 -14.28 -13.85
N THR A 232 16.76 -13.87 -14.73
CA THR A 232 18.10 -14.46 -14.73
C THR A 232 18.82 -13.92 -13.50
N PHE A 233 18.71 -14.64 -12.38
CA PHE A 233 19.54 -14.37 -11.21
C PHE A 233 20.98 -14.72 -11.60
N ASP A 234 21.77 -13.72 -11.95
CA ASP A 234 23.22 -13.88 -12.02
C ASP A 234 23.73 -13.94 -10.57
N PRO A 235 24.23 -15.09 -10.08
CA PRO A 235 24.69 -15.21 -8.69
C PRO A 235 25.90 -14.30 -8.38
N ILE A 236 26.47 -13.60 -9.36
CA ILE A 236 27.70 -12.81 -9.21
C ILE A 236 27.44 -11.33 -8.86
N THR A 237 26.24 -10.77 -9.06
CA THR A 237 25.97 -9.32 -8.91
C THR A 237 25.27 -8.89 -7.62
N THR A 238 25.06 -9.80 -6.65
CA THR A 238 24.47 -9.44 -5.33
C THR A 238 25.38 -8.60 -4.42
N SER A 239 26.55 -8.17 -4.89
CA SER A 239 27.53 -7.44 -4.08
C SER A 239 27.66 -5.94 -4.40
N LEU A 240 26.99 -5.38 -5.41
CA LEU A 240 27.26 -3.99 -5.83
C LEU A 240 26.05 -3.25 -6.39
N ILE A 241 25.04 -2.94 -5.57
CA ILE A 241 24.26 -1.70 -5.76
C ILE A 241 23.95 -1.11 -4.37
N SER A 242 24.89 -0.34 -3.86
CA SER A 242 24.67 0.70 -2.87
C SER A 242 24.83 2.04 -3.59
N LEU A 243 23.75 2.82 -3.70
CA LEU A 243 23.66 4.29 -3.72
C LEU A 243 22.23 4.73 -4.03
#